data_AF-A0A7K2YFZ0-F1
#
_entry.id   AF-A0A7K2YFZ0-F1
#
_cell.length_a   1.000
_cell.length_b   1.000
_cell.length_c   1.000
_cell.angle_alpha   90.00
_cell.angle_beta   90.00
_cell.angle_gamma   90.00
#
_symmetry.space_group_name_H-M   'P 1'
#
loop_
_entity.id
_entity.type
_entity.pdbx_description
1 polymer ?
#
loop_
_entity_poly.entity_id
_entity_poly.type
_entity_poly.pdbx_seq_one_letter_code
_entity_poly.pdbx_strand_id
1 'polypeptide(L)'
;PQEFHLILLDNGRTDVLADRTGRQALRCIRCSACLNVCPVYERTGGHAYGSVYPGPIGAILVPQLRGIATEKVDEQTASLPYASSLCGACYEVCPVAIDIPEVLVHLREEVVAGDGHQAEKVAMKAAEWVLNSPKRLRRVQRIASRSRKLIPKRAPGPGAAWTDSRSIPAVPAESFRDWWVRERSQNGGREG
;
A
#
# COMPACT_ATOMS: atom_id res chain seq x y z
N PRO A 1 50.51 -12.23 15.70
CA PRO A 1 49.44 -13.25 15.87
C PRO A 1 49.85 -14.57 15.18
N GLN A 2 49.88 -15.69 15.91
CA GLN A 2 50.29 -17.00 15.37
C GLN A 2 49.13 -17.77 14.70
N GLU A 3 47.88 -17.41 14.97
CA GLU A 3 46.70 -17.88 14.23
C GLU A 3 45.72 -16.72 13.94
N PHE A 4 45.07 -16.77 12.78
CA PHE A 4 44.02 -15.87 12.34
C PHE A 4 42.85 -16.69 11.81
N HIS A 5 41.67 -16.50 12.42
CA HIS A 5 40.43 -17.17 12.04
C HIS A 5 39.48 -16.13 11.46
N LEU A 6 39.12 -16.25 10.18
CA LEU A 6 38.14 -15.39 9.51
C LEU A 6 36.81 -16.15 9.37
N ILE A 7 35.76 -15.63 9.98
CA ILE A 7 34.40 -16.15 9.84
C ILE A 7 33.60 -15.16 9.00
N LEU A 8 33.14 -15.60 7.83
CA LEU A 8 32.26 -14.82 6.96
C LEU A 8 30.82 -15.29 7.15
N LEU A 9 29.95 -14.37 7.56
CA LEU A 9 28.52 -14.62 7.77
C LEU A 9 27.71 -13.81 6.76
N ASP A 10 26.94 -14.51 5.93
CA ASP A 10 26.09 -13.87 4.92
C ASP A 10 24.94 -13.07 5.55
N ASN A 11 24.28 -13.65 6.55
CA ASN A 11 23.16 -13.02 7.28
C ASN A 11 22.02 -12.55 6.34
N GLY A 12 21.66 -13.38 5.35
CA GLY A 12 20.58 -13.13 4.40
C GLY A 12 20.94 -12.18 3.25
N ARG A 13 22.17 -11.66 3.19
CA ARG A 13 22.59 -10.70 2.15
C ARG A 13 22.60 -11.32 0.76
N THR A 14 22.84 -12.61 0.62
CA THR A 14 22.77 -13.30 -0.68
C THR A 14 21.34 -13.29 -1.23
N ASP A 15 20.34 -13.48 -0.37
CA ASP A 15 18.92 -13.41 -0.77
C ASP A 15 18.52 -11.98 -1.13
N VAL A 16 18.94 -11.00 -0.33
CA VAL A 16 18.77 -9.57 -0.64
C VAL A 16 19.39 -9.19 -1.98
N LEU A 17 20.56 -9.74 -2.30
CA LEU A 17 21.24 -9.49 -3.57
C LEU A 17 20.47 -10.08 -4.76
N ALA A 18 19.79 -11.21 -4.57
CA ALA A 18 18.97 -11.84 -5.59
C ALA A 18 17.70 -11.01 -5.90
N ASP A 19 17.11 -10.36 -4.91
CA ASP A 19 15.97 -9.45 -5.09
C ASP A 19 16.35 -8.25 -5.97
N ARG A 20 15.67 -8.07 -7.10
CA ARG A 20 15.95 -6.98 -8.06
C ARG A 20 15.66 -5.60 -7.49
N THR A 21 14.63 -5.48 -6.67
CA THR A 21 14.21 -4.23 -6.05
C THR A 21 14.95 -4.05 -4.73
N GLY A 22 14.90 -5.06 -3.87
CA GLY A 22 15.50 -5.05 -2.54
C GLY A 22 17.01 -4.81 -2.48
N ARG A 23 17.78 -5.32 -3.46
CA ARG A 23 19.26 -5.18 -3.53
C ARG A 23 19.75 -3.74 -3.48
N GLN A 24 18.91 -2.75 -3.79
CA GLN A 24 19.28 -1.34 -3.68
C GLN A 24 19.78 -1.00 -2.27
N ALA A 25 19.20 -1.60 -1.23
CA ALA A 25 19.60 -1.38 0.15
C ALA A 25 21.08 -1.71 0.43
N LEU A 26 21.66 -2.66 -0.32
CA LEU A 26 23.07 -3.07 -0.18
C LEU A 26 24.08 -2.01 -0.67
N ARG A 27 23.61 -0.98 -1.41
CA ARG A 27 24.45 0.16 -1.82
C ARG A 27 24.68 1.16 -0.70
N CYS A 28 23.96 1.03 0.42
CA CYS A 28 23.98 2.03 1.47
C CYS A 28 25.38 2.19 2.09
N ILE A 29 25.91 3.40 2.01
CA ILE A 29 27.20 3.79 2.61
C ILE A 29 27.06 4.32 4.05
N ARG A 30 25.86 4.22 4.64
CA ARG A 30 25.52 4.71 5.99
C ARG A 30 25.87 6.20 6.21
N CYS A 31 25.57 7.06 5.23
CA CYS A 31 25.79 8.51 5.34
C CYS A 31 24.74 9.26 6.18
N SER A 32 23.68 8.58 6.64
CA SER A 32 22.59 9.14 7.46
C SER A 32 21.75 10.25 6.81
N ALA A 33 21.94 10.57 5.52
CA ALA A 33 21.15 11.60 4.83
C ALA A 33 19.64 11.30 4.85
N CYS A 34 19.26 10.06 4.53
CA CYS A 34 17.86 9.61 4.57
C CYS A 34 17.23 9.69 5.96
N LEU A 35 18.02 9.45 7.01
CA LEU A 35 17.56 9.48 8.40
C LEU A 35 17.25 10.91 8.84
N ASN A 36 18.10 11.87 8.49
CA ASN A 36 17.96 13.28 8.88
C ASN A 36 16.82 14.00 8.15
N VAL A 37 16.49 13.59 6.92
CA VAL A 37 15.41 14.22 6.13
C VAL A 37 14.05 13.58 6.41
N CYS A 38 13.99 12.45 7.10
CA CYS A 38 12.75 11.70 7.26
C CYS A 38 11.85 12.34 8.34
N PRO A 39 10.67 12.86 7.98
CA PRO A 39 9.78 13.50 8.95
C PRO A 39 9.18 12.50 9.94
N VAL A 40 9.03 11.22 9.55
CA VAL A 40 8.57 10.18 10.46
C VAL A 40 9.62 9.91 11.52
N TYR A 41 10.87 9.68 11.09
CA TYR A 41 11.97 9.39 11.99
C TYR A 41 12.26 10.55 12.96
N GLU A 42 12.24 11.79 12.46
CA GLU A 42 12.44 12.99 13.26
C GLU A 42 11.44 13.09 14.42
N ARG A 43 10.20 12.61 14.22
CA ARG A 43 9.13 12.67 15.21
C ARG A 43 9.08 11.46 16.14
N THR A 44 9.35 10.26 15.64
CA THR A 44 9.22 9.01 16.42
C THR A 44 10.53 8.60 17.11
N GLY A 45 11.68 9.04 16.57
CA GLY A 45 13.00 8.56 16.96
C GLY A 45 13.25 7.08 16.61
N GLY A 46 14.44 6.59 16.94
CA GLY A 46 14.89 5.24 16.62
C GLY A 46 14.29 4.12 17.46
N HIS A 47 13.85 4.40 18.69
CA HIS A 47 13.25 3.37 19.55
C HIS A 47 11.96 2.79 18.97
N ALA A 48 11.16 3.61 18.26
CA ALA A 48 9.94 3.16 17.62
C ALA A 48 10.17 2.11 16.51
N TYR A 49 11.37 2.04 15.95
CA TYR A 49 11.71 1.08 14.89
C TYR A 49 12.13 -0.29 15.44
N GLY A 50 12.46 -0.41 16.74
CA GLY A 50 12.73 -1.72 17.36
C GLY A 50 13.91 -2.50 16.74
N SER A 51 14.83 -1.81 16.06
CA SER A 51 15.97 -2.42 15.37
C SER A 51 17.23 -1.59 15.52
N VAL A 52 18.39 -2.25 15.36
CA VAL A 52 19.72 -1.63 15.36
C VAL A 52 19.90 -0.68 14.17
N TYR A 53 19.16 -0.91 13.08
CA TYR A 53 19.11 0.01 11.94
C TYR A 53 17.84 0.86 12.02
N PRO A 54 17.94 2.13 12.43
CA PRO A 54 16.80 3.05 12.48
C PRO A 54 16.51 3.75 11.14
N GLY A 55 15.37 4.43 11.08
CA GLY A 55 15.01 5.35 10.00
C GLY A 55 14.68 4.66 8.68
N PRO A 56 14.60 5.41 7.57
CA PRO A 56 14.16 4.87 6.27
C PRO A 56 15.03 3.72 5.76
N ILE A 57 16.35 3.76 6.01
CA ILE A 57 17.23 2.66 5.64
C ILE A 57 16.94 1.40 6.45
N GLY A 58 16.67 1.55 7.75
CA GLY A 58 16.28 0.45 8.62
C GLY A 58 14.97 -0.19 8.19
N ALA A 59 14.01 0.62 7.77
CA ALA A 59 12.69 0.17 7.31
C ALA A 59 12.74 -0.76 6.10
N ILE A 60 13.78 -0.67 5.26
CA ILE A 60 13.97 -1.56 4.11
C ILE A 60 15.00 -2.65 4.36
N LEU A 61 16.08 -2.39 5.11
CA LEU A 61 17.17 -3.33 5.26
C LEU A 61 16.86 -4.42 6.29
N VAL A 62 16.26 -4.06 7.41
CA VAL A 62 16.00 -5.01 8.51
C VAL A 62 15.04 -6.11 8.08
N PRO A 63 13.92 -5.82 7.39
CA PRO A 63 13.01 -6.87 6.96
C PRO A 63 13.65 -7.85 5.97
N GLN A 64 14.50 -7.35 5.07
CA GLN A 64 15.22 -8.19 4.12
C GLN A 64 16.29 -9.08 4.79
N LEU A 65 17.01 -8.58 5.81
CA LEU A 65 18.03 -9.36 6.52
C LEU A 65 17.45 -10.37 7.51
N ARG A 66 16.27 -10.10 8.08
CA ARG A 66 15.59 -11.00 9.03
C ARG A 66 14.59 -11.94 8.35
N GLY A 67 14.23 -11.65 7.11
CA GLY A 67 13.20 -12.35 6.35
C GLY A 67 11.81 -11.76 6.58
N ILE A 68 11.08 -11.57 5.48
CA ILE A 68 9.66 -11.14 5.47
C ILE A 68 8.74 -12.30 5.03
N ALA A 69 9.30 -13.31 4.38
CA ALA A 69 8.54 -14.37 3.72
C ALA A 69 8.65 -15.77 4.37
N THR A 70 9.51 -15.94 5.39
CA THR A 70 9.76 -17.26 6.02
C THR A 70 9.17 -17.35 7.42
N GLU A 71 8.03 -18.04 7.51
CA GLU A 71 7.29 -18.66 8.64
C GLU A 71 7.10 -17.95 9.99
N LYS A 72 7.98 -17.03 10.44
CA LYS A 72 7.78 -16.22 11.66
C LYS A 72 8.52 -14.89 11.54
N VAL A 73 7.98 -13.97 10.74
CA VAL A 73 8.39 -12.56 10.86
C VAL A 73 7.86 -12.07 12.19
N ASP A 74 8.72 -11.52 13.04
CA ASP A 74 8.25 -10.81 14.22
C ASP A 74 7.39 -9.62 13.75
N GLU A 75 6.23 -9.40 14.40
CA GLU A 75 5.28 -8.35 14.00
C GLU A 75 5.94 -6.98 13.86
N GLN A 76 6.97 -6.74 14.67
CA GLN A 76 7.77 -5.52 14.59
C GLN A 76 8.50 -5.40 13.24
N THR A 77 9.24 -6.42 12.81
CA THR A 77 9.90 -6.42 11.48
C THR A 77 8.90 -6.30 10.33
N ALA A 78 7.73 -6.96 10.41
CA ALA A 78 6.68 -6.84 9.40
C ALA A 78 6.05 -5.43 9.34
N SER A 79 6.08 -4.69 10.45
CA SER A 79 5.56 -3.32 10.52
C SER A 79 6.51 -2.27 9.91
N LEU A 80 7.80 -2.58 9.81
CA LEU A 80 8.83 -1.61 9.41
C LEU A 80 8.59 -0.97 8.03
N PRO A 81 8.19 -1.71 6.97
CA PRO A 81 7.85 -1.09 5.68
C PRO A 81 6.71 -0.07 5.78
N TYR A 82 5.88 -0.14 6.82
CA TYR A 82 4.76 0.78 7.06
C TYR A 82 5.15 2.00 7.89
N ALA A 83 6.37 2.05 8.45
CA ALA A 83 6.92 3.21 9.17
C ALA A 83 7.34 4.37 8.23
N SER A 84 6.55 4.64 7.19
CA SER A 84 6.84 5.65 6.17
C SER A 84 5.57 6.18 5.52
N SER A 85 5.53 7.49 5.29
CA SER A 85 4.50 8.18 4.51
C SER A 85 4.72 8.12 2.99
N LEU A 86 5.79 7.47 2.52
CA LEU A 86 6.19 7.42 1.11
C LEU A 86 6.40 8.81 0.47
N CYS A 87 6.82 9.81 1.26
CA CYS A 87 7.02 11.18 0.78
C CYS A 87 8.19 11.40 -0.19
N GLY A 88 9.08 10.41 -0.39
CA GLY A 88 10.17 10.49 -1.37
C GLY A 88 11.42 11.26 -0.95
N ALA A 89 11.39 12.06 0.14
CA ALA A 89 12.52 12.92 0.52
C ALA A 89 13.86 12.16 0.71
N CYS A 90 13.80 10.92 1.17
CA CYS A 90 14.98 10.07 1.36
C CYS A 90 15.66 9.63 0.04
N TYR A 91 14.91 9.56 -1.06
CA TYR A 91 15.45 9.29 -2.39
C TYR A 91 16.24 10.50 -2.92
N GLU A 92 15.63 11.69 -2.83
CA GLU A 92 16.22 12.96 -3.32
C GLU A 92 17.59 13.27 -2.69
N VAL A 93 17.79 12.93 -1.42
CA VAL A 93 19.05 13.19 -0.71
C VAL A 93 20.06 12.04 -0.78
N CYS A 94 19.72 10.92 -1.40
CA CYS A 94 20.56 9.73 -1.36
C CYS A 94 21.74 9.83 -2.34
N PRO A 95 23.00 9.87 -1.87
CA PRO A 95 24.17 10.04 -2.76
C PRO A 95 24.46 8.80 -3.62
N VAL A 96 23.83 7.67 -3.31
CA VAL A 96 24.00 6.39 -4.00
C VAL A 96 22.72 5.90 -4.68
N ALA A 97 21.75 6.82 -4.87
CA ALA A 97 20.51 6.61 -5.61
C ALA A 97 19.74 5.33 -5.22
N ILE A 98 19.48 5.18 -3.92
CA ILE A 98 18.59 4.13 -3.40
C ILE A 98 17.17 4.69 -3.40
N ASP A 99 16.27 4.10 -4.19
CA ASP A 99 14.85 4.40 -4.15
C ASP A 99 14.18 3.68 -2.98
N ILE A 100 14.33 4.27 -1.79
CA ILE A 100 13.72 3.73 -0.56
C ILE A 100 12.19 3.62 -0.68
N PRO A 101 11.45 4.61 -1.23
CA PRO A 101 10.00 4.47 -1.46
C PRO A 101 9.62 3.25 -2.30
N GLU A 102 10.31 2.98 -3.40
CA GLU A 102 10.07 1.81 -4.25
C GLU A 102 10.27 0.51 -3.45
N VAL A 103 11.40 0.40 -2.75
CA VAL A 103 11.70 -0.79 -1.94
C VAL A 103 10.65 -0.97 -0.82
N LEU A 104 10.20 0.11 -0.18
CA LEU A 104 9.13 0.01 0.83
C LEU A 104 7.83 -0.56 0.26
N VAL A 105 7.42 -0.15 -0.94
CA VAL A 105 6.22 -0.70 -1.60
C VAL A 105 6.40 -2.17 -1.92
N HIS A 106 7.55 -2.54 -2.49
CA HIS A 106 7.91 -3.93 -2.78
C HIS A 106 7.82 -4.82 -1.53
N LEU A 107 8.41 -4.39 -0.41
CA LEU A 107 8.34 -5.16 0.85
C LEU A 107 6.92 -5.19 1.45
N ARG A 108 6.11 -4.14 1.27
CA ARG A 108 4.69 -4.17 1.69
C ARG A 108 3.91 -5.22 0.91
N GLU A 109 4.17 -5.34 -0.39
CA GLU A 109 3.56 -6.38 -1.24
C GLU A 109 3.93 -7.78 -0.73
N GLU A 110 5.20 -8.01 -0.37
CA GLU A 110 5.65 -9.27 0.22
C GLU A 110 4.97 -9.56 1.56
N VAL A 111 4.83 -8.56 2.46
CA VAL A 111 4.12 -8.72 3.74
C VAL A 111 2.67 -9.17 3.54
N VAL A 112 1.97 -8.63 2.53
CA VAL A 112 0.55 -8.94 2.28
C VAL A 112 0.34 -10.10 1.30
N ALA A 113 1.40 -10.64 0.70
CA ALA A 113 1.31 -11.68 -0.35
C ALA A 113 0.70 -13.00 0.15
N GLY A 114 0.58 -13.20 1.47
CA GLY A 114 -0.04 -14.38 2.09
C GLY A 114 -1.54 -14.57 1.77
N ASP A 115 -2.11 -15.65 2.31
CA ASP A 115 -3.46 -16.14 1.96
C ASP A 115 -4.63 -15.29 2.52
N GLY A 116 -4.35 -14.24 3.29
CA GLY A 116 -5.36 -13.50 4.08
C GLY A 116 -6.37 -12.65 3.33
N HIS A 117 -6.20 -12.40 2.02
CA HIS A 117 -6.95 -11.34 1.31
C HIS A 117 -7.72 -11.82 0.07
N GLN A 118 -8.12 -13.09 -0.01
CA GLN A 118 -8.80 -13.62 -1.21
C GLN A 118 -10.10 -12.85 -1.55
N ALA A 119 -10.92 -12.53 -0.53
CA ALA A 119 -12.15 -11.76 -0.73
C ALA A 119 -11.87 -10.35 -1.25
N GLU A 120 -10.85 -9.68 -0.71
CA GLU A 120 -10.42 -8.35 -1.15
C GLU A 120 -9.85 -8.37 -2.56
N LYS A 121 -8.98 -9.34 -2.88
CA LYS A 121 -8.44 -9.56 -4.23
C LYS A 121 -9.57 -9.75 -5.26
N VAL A 122 -10.59 -10.53 -4.92
CA VAL A 122 -11.79 -10.71 -5.78
C VAL A 122 -12.58 -9.42 -5.91
N ALA A 123 -12.82 -8.69 -4.81
CA ALA A 123 -13.54 -7.42 -4.84
C ALA A 123 -12.82 -6.36 -5.70
N MET A 124 -11.49 -6.26 -5.57
CA MET A 124 -10.67 -5.33 -6.34
C MET A 124 -10.64 -5.70 -7.83
N LYS A 125 -10.49 -6.99 -8.17
CA LYS A 125 -10.61 -7.45 -9.57
C LYS A 125 -11.99 -7.18 -10.17
N ALA A 126 -13.06 -7.35 -9.38
CA ALA A 126 -14.40 -7.01 -9.82
C ALA A 126 -14.56 -5.50 -10.05
N ALA A 127 -14.03 -4.67 -9.14
CA ALA A 127 -14.02 -3.22 -9.29
C ALA A 127 -13.24 -2.79 -10.54
N GLU A 128 -12.05 -3.34 -10.77
CA GLU A 128 -11.24 -3.12 -11.97
C GLU A 128 -12.03 -3.46 -13.23
N TRP A 129 -12.64 -4.65 -13.31
CA TRP A 129 -13.45 -5.05 -14.45
C TRP A 129 -14.61 -4.08 -14.72
N VAL A 130 -15.31 -3.63 -13.67
CA VAL A 130 -16.42 -2.66 -13.81
C VAL A 130 -15.91 -1.29 -14.28
N LEU A 131 -14.87 -0.77 -13.63
CA LEU A 131 -14.35 0.59 -13.83
C LEU A 131 -13.60 0.74 -15.16
N ASN A 132 -12.98 -0.32 -15.66
CA ASN A 132 -12.23 -0.33 -16.92
C ASN A 132 -13.14 -0.34 -18.18
N SER A 133 -14.46 -0.11 -18.04
CA SER A 133 -15.33 0.12 -19.21
C SER A 133 -16.50 1.04 -18.88
N PRO A 134 -16.68 2.14 -19.63
CA PRO A 134 -17.83 3.04 -19.46
C PRO A 134 -19.18 2.34 -19.60
N LYS A 135 -19.28 1.32 -20.48
CA LYS A 135 -20.52 0.55 -20.71
C LYS A 135 -20.85 -0.38 -19.53
N ARG A 136 -19.84 -0.98 -18.87
CA ARG A 136 -20.03 -1.84 -17.69
C ARG A 136 -20.41 -0.99 -16.48
N LEU A 137 -19.66 0.08 -16.23
CA LEU A 137 -19.95 1.03 -15.16
C LEU A 137 -21.37 1.60 -15.27
N ARG A 138 -21.80 2.04 -16.46
CA ARG A 138 -23.17 2.56 -16.67
C ARG A 138 -24.25 1.52 -16.36
N ARG A 139 -24.04 0.24 -16.71
CA ARG A 139 -24.98 -0.84 -16.40
C ARG A 139 -25.09 -1.08 -14.90
N VAL A 140 -23.94 -1.19 -14.22
CA VAL A 140 -23.89 -1.39 -12.76
C VAL A 140 -24.58 -0.22 -12.03
N GLN A 141 -24.31 1.02 -12.45
CA GLN A 141 -24.94 2.21 -11.86
C GLN A 141 -26.47 2.20 -12.01
N ARG A 142 -27.01 1.79 -13.17
CA ARG A 142 -28.46 1.66 -13.38
C ARG A 142 -29.09 0.53 -12.57
N ILE A 143 -28.38 -0.59 -12.44
CA ILE A 143 -28.84 -1.69 -11.61
C ILE A 143 -28.91 -1.21 -10.16
N ALA A 144 -27.84 -0.57 -9.67
CA ALA A 144 -27.79 0.00 -8.32
C ALA A 144 -28.92 1.02 -8.06
N SER A 145 -29.21 1.91 -9.02
CA SER A 145 -30.28 2.92 -8.86
C SER A 145 -31.68 2.29 -8.84
N ARG A 146 -31.89 1.21 -9.61
CA ARG A 146 -33.15 0.44 -9.62
C ARG A 146 -33.32 -0.42 -8.37
N SER A 147 -32.23 -1.00 -7.86
CA SER A 147 -32.23 -1.82 -6.65
C SER A 147 -32.08 -1.02 -5.36
N ARG A 148 -32.14 0.33 -5.42
CA ARG A 148 -31.91 1.21 -4.26
C ARG A 148 -32.75 0.87 -3.02
N LYS A 149 -33.99 0.37 -3.22
CA LYS A 149 -34.91 -0.02 -2.13
C LYS A 149 -34.45 -1.27 -1.38
N LEU A 150 -33.55 -2.05 -1.97
CA LEU A 150 -33.00 -3.28 -1.40
C LEU A 150 -31.68 -3.04 -0.65
N ILE A 151 -31.17 -1.80 -0.65
CA ILE A 151 -29.94 -1.46 0.05
C ILE A 151 -30.24 -1.45 1.56
N PRO A 152 -29.57 -2.30 2.35
CA PRO A 152 -29.84 -2.36 3.78
C PRO A 152 -29.36 -1.08 4.46
N LYS A 153 -29.99 -0.71 5.59
CA LYS A 153 -29.53 0.42 6.42
C LYS A 153 -28.28 0.10 7.22
N ARG A 154 -28.03 -1.18 7.48
CA ARG A 154 -26.86 -1.71 8.18
C ARG A 154 -26.15 -2.72 7.28
N ALA A 155 -24.83 -2.61 7.13
CA ALA A 155 -24.10 -3.53 6.28
C ALA A 155 -23.99 -4.90 6.95
N PRO A 156 -24.02 -6.00 6.19
CA PRO A 156 -23.86 -7.35 6.74
C PRO A 156 -22.40 -7.64 7.15
N GLY A 157 -22.22 -8.57 8.08
CA GLY A 157 -20.90 -9.10 8.48
C GLY A 157 -19.98 -8.02 9.09
N PRO A 158 -18.67 -8.00 8.75
CA PRO A 158 -17.71 -7.04 9.32
C PRO A 158 -18.04 -5.58 8.97
N GLY A 159 -18.88 -5.33 7.95
CA GLY A 159 -19.41 -4.01 7.64
C GLY A 159 -20.40 -3.47 8.67
N ALA A 160 -20.97 -4.32 9.53
CA ALA A 160 -21.94 -3.90 10.54
C ALA A 160 -21.33 -2.91 11.54
N ALA A 161 -20.11 -3.18 12.00
CA ALA A 161 -19.35 -2.30 12.89
C ALA A 161 -19.00 -0.95 12.22
N TRP A 162 -18.72 -0.97 10.91
CA TRP A 162 -18.53 0.26 10.15
C TRP A 162 -19.81 1.09 10.10
N THR A 163 -20.97 0.45 9.98
CA THR A 163 -22.27 1.13 10.00
C THR A 163 -22.76 1.60 11.37
N ASP A 164 -22.05 1.27 12.46
CA ASP A 164 -22.39 1.76 13.80
C ASP A 164 -21.97 3.23 13.97
N SER A 165 -20.94 3.68 13.25
CA SER A 165 -20.46 5.06 13.24
C SER A 165 -20.71 5.81 11.93
N ARG A 166 -21.08 5.11 10.85
CA ARG A 166 -21.26 5.68 9.51
C ARG A 166 -22.56 5.23 8.88
N SER A 167 -23.25 6.14 8.20
CA SER A 167 -24.44 5.79 7.43
C SER A 167 -24.07 5.31 6.03
N ILE A 168 -24.83 4.33 5.53
CA ILE A 168 -24.73 3.94 4.12
C ILE A 168 -25.37 5.06 3.28
N PRO A 169 -24.64 5.66 2.31
CA PRO A 169 -25.18 6.74 1.51
C PRO A 169 -26.38 6.28 0.68
N ALA A 170 -27.41 7.13 0.62
CA ALA A 170 -28.61 6.84 -0.17
C ALA A 170 -28.27 6.83 -1.67
N VAL A 171 -28.60 5.74 -2.36
CA VAL A 171 -28.40 5.64 -3.81
C VAL A 171 -29.52 6.40 -4.53
N PRO A 172 -29.18 7.36 -5.43
CA PRO A 172 -30.16 8.16 -6.14
C PRO A 172 -30.99 7.33 -7.13
N ALA A 173 -32.16 7.86 -7.51
CA ALA A 173 -33.09 7.19 -8.43
C ALA A 173 -32.53 7.02 -9.86
N GLU A 174 -31.74 7.99 -10.29
CA GLU A 174 -31.05 8.01 -11.57
C GLU A 174 -29.55 8.22 -11.36
N SER A 175 -28.73 7.65 -12.24
CA SER A 175 -27.29 7.92 -12.23
C SER A 175 -27.03 9.33 -12.75
N PHE A 176 -25.99 9.99 -12.24
CA PHE A 176 -25.58 11.32 -12.74
C PHE A 176 -25.44 11.35 -14.26
N ARG A 177 -24.90 10.28 -14.85
CA ARG A 177 -24.67 10.17 -16.30
C ARG A 177 -25.98 10.11 -17.09
N ASP A 178 -27.00 9.41 -16.59
CA ASP A 178 -28.30 9.34 -17.26
C ASP A 178 -29.08 10.66 -17.06
N TRP A 179 -29.02 11.26 -15.86
CA TRP A 179 -29.55 12.61 -15.59
C TRP A 179 -28.94 13.65 -16.54
N TRP A 180 -27.62 13.66 -16.67
CA TRP A 180 -26.88 14.62 -17.51
C TRP A 180 -27.28 14.53 -18.99
N VAL A 181 -27.44 13.31 -19.52
CA VAL A 181 -27.88 13.11 -20.91
C VAL A 181 -29.31 13.59 -21.10
N ARG A 182 -30.22 13.26 -20.17
CA ARG A 182 -31.62 13.68 -20.21
C ARG A 182 -31.72 15.21 -20.25
N GLU A 183 -31.04 15.89 -19.34
CA GLU A 183 -31.11 17.35 -19.22
C GLU A 183 -30.52 18.09 -20.44
N ARG A 184 -29.37 17.63 -20.96
CA ARG A 184 -28.78 18.21 -22.18
C ARG A 184 -29.60 17.94 -23.44
N SER A 185 -30.27 16.78 -23.52
CA SER A 185 -31.16 16.48 -24.65
C SER A 185 -32.45 17.31 -24.63
N GLN A 186 -32.91 17.73 -23.46
CA GLN A 186 -34.11 18.57 -23.31
C GLN A 186 -33.82 20.06 -23.56
N ASN A 187 -32.64 20.56 -23.19
CA ASN A 187 -32.26 21.95 -23.45
C ASN A 187 -31.87 22.21 -24.91
N GLY A 188 -31.39 21.21 -25.66
CA GLY A 188 -31.12 21.35 -27.10
C GLY A 188 -32.36 21.42 -28.01
N GLY A 189 -33.57 21.20 -27.46
CA GLY A 189 -34.84 21.30 -28.19
C GLY A 189 -35.66 22.55 -27.86
N ARG A 190 -35.13 23.47 -27.04
CA ARG A 190 -35.79 24.72 -26.61
C ARG A 190 -35.27 25.98 -27.30
N GLU A 191 -34.30 25.85 -28.20
CA GLU A 191 -33.74 26.94 -29.03
C GLU A 191 -34.08 26.77 -30.53
N GLY A 192 -35.19 26.09 -30.86
CA GLY A 192 -35.70 25.93 -32.23
C GLY A 192 -37.00 26.70 -32.44
#